data_AF-A0A3S0WK63-F1
#
_entry.id   AF-A0A3S0WK63-F1
#
_cell.length_a   1.000
_cell.length_b   1.000
_cell.length_c   1.000
_cell.angle_alpha   90.00
_cell.angle_beta   90.00
_cell.angle_gamma   90.00
#
_symmetry.space_group_name_H-M   'P 1'
#
loop_
_entity.id
_entity.type
_entity.pdbx_description
1 polymer ?
#
loop_
_entity_poly.entity_id
_entity_poly.type
_entity_poly.pdbx_seq_one_letter_code
_entity_poly.pdbx_strand_id
1 'polypeptide(L)'
;MEIFERLKQENLIWDAQIAGKNKFCLAPGEEKCFTDYFSFCLNVATWPVEIETRTFFANEAELALNVFSEKCNMDDSVLTVIQESRSKLVKVSTDINDFILKQTKEQAKSAYDANNKVLANLSKLKSEINQAKGQSQFDEILKKMSTYEDCLDKSILDQQQTTLYNSLTRDFSALVSNKMSEITHHDDIKYNKKAVDSFKKAFELFKANEEKYKKSDTELYGLVSEYLFAFDARRLTNECLVYYNHVYSYIFNKLDDNGKFRFTQFSFDTPKK
;
A
#
# COMPACT_ATOMS: atom_id res chain seq x y z
N MET A 1 34.93 40.87 26.03
CA MET A 1 34.47 39.48 26.15
C MET A 1 35.08 38.73 24.97
N GLU A 2 35.87 37.68 25.20
CA GLU A 2 36.47 36.90 24.11
C GLU A 2 35.37 36.33 23.21
N ILE A 3 35.61 36.27 21.90
CA ILE A 3 34.62 35.87 20.88
C ILE A 3 33.97 34.52 21.22
N PHE A 4 34.76 33.55 21.70
CA PHE A 4 34.28 32.23 22.08
C PHE A 4 33.25 32.25 23.23
N GLU A 5 33.50 33.01 24.30
CA GLU A 5 32.58 33.09 25.44
C GLU A 5 31.27 33.80 25.09
N ARG A 6 31.33 34.83 24.24
CA ARG A 6 30.13 35.49 23.73
C ARG A 6 29.26 34.51 22.92
N LEU A 7 29.86 33.76 21.99
CA LEU A 7 29.14 32.83 21.13
C LEU A 7 28.54 31.65 21.91
N LYS A 8 29.21 31.20 22.98
CA LYS A 8 28.65 30.23 23.93
C LYS A 8 27.38 30.77 24.62
N GLN A 9 27.41 32.01 25.08
CA GLN A 9 26.25 32.65 25.74
C GLN A 9 25.08 32.87 24.79
N GLU A 10 25.37 33.16 23.52
CA GLU A 10 24.37 33.34 22.45
C GLU A 10 23.84 32.00 21.90
N ASN A 11 24.31 30.85 22.42
CA ASN A 11 23.97 29.50 21.95
C ASN A 11 24.25 29.25 20.45
N LEU A 12 25.17 29.99 19.86
CA LEU A 12 25.62 29.80 18.47
C LEU A 12 26.68 28.69 18.43
N ILE A 13 26.25 27.44 18.61
CA ILE A 13 27.15 26.29 18.85
C ILE A 13 28.18 26.07 17.76
N TRP A 14 27.82 26.30 16.49
CA TRP A 14 28.71 26.09 15.34
C TRP A 14 29.77 27.19 15.25
N ASP A 15 29.36 28.46 15.44
CA ASP A 15 30.30 29.58 15.45
C ASP A 15 31.23 29.51 16.67
N ALA A 16 30.68 29.12 17.83
CA ALA A 16 31.43 28.88 19.06
C ALA A 16 32.43 27.73 18.87
N GLN A 17 32.06 26.66 18.16
CA GLN A 17 32.97 25.56 17.83
C GLN A 17 34.17 26.06 17.01
N ILE A 18 33.94 26.85 15.97
CA ILE A 18 35.02 27.39 15.13
C ILE A 18 35.95 28.31 15.96
N ALA A 19 35.36 29.24 16.72
CA ALA A 19 36.13 30.18 17.54
C ALA A 19 36.91 29.47 18.65
N GLY A 20 36.30 28.50 19.32
CA GLY A 20 36.93 27.68 20.36
C GLY A 20 38.05 26.81 19.81
N LYS A 21 37.84 26.16 18.66
CA LYS A 21 38.85 25.36 17.97
C LYS A 21 40.05 26.20 17.58
N ASN A 22 39.82 27.38 17.01
CA ASN A 22 40.89 28.30 16.64
C ASN A 22 41.70 28.71 17.87
N LYS A 23 41.04 29.10 18.97
CA LYS A 23 41.70 29.45 20.23
C LYS A 23 42.57 28.31 20.76
N PHE A 24 42.04 27.08 20.80
CA PHE A 24 42.79 25.89 21.21
C PHE A 24 44.00 25.63 20.29
N CYS A 25 43.83 25.69 18.97
CA CYS A 25 44.91 25.44 18.02
C CYS A 25 46.06 26.47 18.06
N LEU A 26 45.81 27.69 18.56
CA LEU A 26 46.86 28.70 18.76
C LEU A 26 47.77 28.36 19.96
N ALA A 27 47.25 27.65 20.96
CA ALA A 27 47.97 27.23 22.15
C ALA A 27 47.62 25.77 22.54
N PRO A 28 47.97 24.78 21.70
CA PRO A 28 47.45 23.41 21.84
C PRO A 28 48.02 22.64 23.02
N GLY A 29 49.14 23.09 23.61
CA GLY A 29 49.74 22.51 24.82
C GLY A 29 49.30 23.19 26.12
N GLU A 30 48.48 24.24 26.05
CA GLU A 30 47.99 24.96 27.24
C GLU A 30 46.73 24.29 27.80
N GLU A 31 46.82 23.79 29.03
CA GLU A 31 45.74 23.05 29.69
C GLU A 31 44.42 23.85 29.72
N LYS A 32 44.48 25.15 30.04
CA LYS A 32 43.28 25.98 30.11
C LYS A 32 42.54 26.06 28.76
N CYS A 33 43.29 26.28 27.67
CA CYS A 33 42.73 26.34 26.33
C CYS A 33 42.14 24.99 25.90
N PHE A 34 42.79 23.89 26.28
CA PHE A 34 42.26 22.53 26.11
C PHE A 34 40.97 22.32 26.90
N THR A 35 40.98 22.53 28.21
CA THR A 35 39.84 22.26 29.10
C THR A 35 38.62 23.08 28.72
N ASP A 36 38.80 24.36 28.36
CA ASP A 36 37.72 25.24 27.93
C ASP A 36 37.03 24.73 26.65
N TYR A 37 37.81 24.37 25.63
CA TYR A 37 37.27 23.86 24.37
C TYR A 37 36.71 22.44 24.50
N PHE A 38 37.45 21.54 25.16
CA PHE A 38 37.06 20.15 25.38
C PHE A 38 35.75 20.05 26.18
N SER A 39 35.63 20.83 27.26
CA SER A 39 34.41 20.83 28.08
C SER A 39 33.22 21.39 27.31
N PHE A 40 33.43 22.42 26.49
CA PHE A 40 32.39 22.93 25.60
C PHE A 40 31.90 21.84 24.62
N CYS A 41 32.81 21.17 23.91
CA CYS A 41 32.45 20.11 22.98
C CYS A 41 31.72 18.94 23.67
N LEU A 42 32.21 18.48 24.82
CA LEU A 42 31.52 17.43 25.59
C LEU A 42 30.13 17.87 26.06
N ASN A 43 29.98 19.12 26.51
CA ASN A 43 28.67 19.61 26.95
C ASN A 43 27.66 19.58 25.80
N VAL A 44 28.02 20.10 24.62
CA VAL A 44 27.14 20.06 23.44
C VAL A 44 26.80 18.62 23.04
N ALA A 45 27.75 17.69 23.13
CA ALA A 45 27.53 16.27 22.85
C ALA A 45 26.51 15.59 23.79
N THR A 46 26.27 16.17 24.97
CA THR A 46 25.27 15.69 25.95
C THR A 46 23.89 16.34 25.81
N TRP A 47 23.74 17.38 24.99
CA TRP A 47 22.47 18.09 24.82
C TRP A 47 21.43 17.26 24.04
N PRO A 48 20.12 17.52 24.23
CA PRO A 48 19.04 16.85 23.50
C PRO A 48 18.87 17.40 22.07
N VAL A 49 19.95 17.37 21.29
CA VAL A 49 20.00 17.76 19.87
C VAL A 49 20.14 16.52 18.97
N GLU A 50 20.20 16.73 17.66
CA GLU A 50 20.34 15.65 16.68
C GLU A 50 21.57 14.79 16.96
N ILE A 51 21.46 13.49 16.69
CA ILE A 51 22.51 12.52 17.03
C ILE A 51 23.77 12.78 16.22
N GLU A 52 23.63 13.27 14.99
CA GLU A 52 24.72 13.70 14.10
C GLU A 52 25.50 14.85 14.74
N THR A 53 24.79 15.84 15.30
CA THR A 53 25.39 16.96 16.02
C THR A 53 26.15 16.45 17.24
N ARG A 54 25.53 15.60 18.06
CA ARG A 54 26.17 15.04 19.27
C ARG A 54 27.46 14.27 18.93
N THR A 55 27.42 13.41 17.92
CA THR A 55 28.57 12.64 17.44
C THR A 55 29.68 13.54 16.90
N PHE A 56 29.33 14.59 16.15
CA PHE A 56 30.32 15.56 15.66
C PHE A 56 31.10 16.21 16.81
N PHE A 57 30.39 16.71 17.83
CA PHE A 57 31.03 17.39 18.96
C PHE A 57 31.83 16.41 19.85
N ALA A 58 31.41 15.15 19.99
CA ALA A 58 32.20 14.12 20.66
C ALA A 58 33.51 13.84 19.91
N ASN A 59 33.47 13.75 18.57
CA ASN A 59 34.67 13.58 17.74
C ASN A 59 35.60 14.80 17.82
N GLU A 60 35.06 16.02 17.86
CA GLU A 60 35.87 17.22 18.07
C GLU A 60 36.54 17.25 19.46
N ALA A 61 35.86 16.78 20.50
CA ALA A 61 36.46 16.61 21.84
C ALA A 61 37.57 15.54 21.83
N GLU A 62 37.37 14.44 21.12
CA GLU A 62 38.41 13.41 20.91
C GLU A 62 39.64 13.97 20.20
N LEU A 63 39.43 14.71 19.11
CA LEU A 63 40.51 15.39 18.39
C LEU A 63 41.27 16.37 19.30
N ALA A 64 40.55 17.17 20.10
CA ALA A 64 41.17 18.10 21.04
C ALA A 64 42.01 17.38 22.09
N LEU A 65 41.50 16.27 22.64
CA LEU A 65 42.23 15.44 23.61
C LEU A 65 43.51 14.86 23.01
N ASN A 66 43.43 14.31 21.79
CA ASN A 66 44.58 13.75 21.09
C ASN A 66 45.65 14.83 20.86
N VAL A 67 45.25 15.99 20.29
CA VAL A 67 46.17 17.11 20.03
C VAL A 67 46.79 17.63 21.34
N PHE A 68 46.02 17.80 22.41
CA PHE A 68 46.56 18.24 23.70
C PHE A 68 47.58 17.25 24.24
N SER A 69 47.25 15.95 24.22
CA SER A 69 48.13 14.88 24.71
C SER A 69 49.47 14.79 23.94
N GLU A 70 49.50 15.21 22.68
CA GLU A 70 50.70 15.24 21.84
C GLU A 70 51.53 16.52 22.00
N LYS A 71 50.92 17.63 22.44
CA LYS A 71 51.52 18.97 22.44
C LYS A 71 51.82 19.54 23.82
N CYS A 72 51.27 18.95 24.88
CA CYS A 72 51.55 19.36 26.26
C CYS A 72 52.94 18.92 26.72
N ASN A 73 53.52 19.67 27.66
CA ASN A 73 54.68 19.19 28.43
C ASN A 73 54.19 18.16 29.46
N MET A 74 54.62 16.92 29.32
CA MET A 74 54.08 15.81 30.13
C MET A 74 54.64 15.84 31.57
N ASP A 75 53.73 15.85 32.54
CA ASP A 75 53.97 15.58 33.95
C ASP A 75 52.80 14.78 34.56
N ASP A 76 52.92 14.38 35.82
CA ASP A 76 51.91 13.56 36.51
C ASP A 76 50.54 14.27 36.63
N SER A 77 50.53 15.60 36.71
CA SER A 77 49.31 16.40 36.80
C SER A 77 48.58 16.41 35.46
N VAL A 78 49.29 16.70 34.37
CA VAL A 78 48.76 16.70 33.00
C VAL A 78 48.30 15.30 32.59
N LEU A 79 49.03 14.25 32.99
CA LEU A 79 48.63 12.86 32.76
C LEU A 79 47.28 12.56 33.43
N THR A 80 47.05 13.05 34.65
CA THR A 80 45.78 12.89 35.36
C THR A 80 44.64 13.60 34.63
N VAL A 81 44.85 14.84 34.17
CA VAL A 81 43.87 15.60 33.37
C VAL A 81 43.49 14.86 32.09
N ILE A 82 44.47 14.28 31.38
CA ILE A 82 44.23 13.49 30.17
C ILE A 82 43.41 12.23 30.50
N GLN A 83 43.75 11.51 31.58
CA GLN A 83 43.02 10.30 31.99
C GLN A 83 41.56 10.59 32.38
N GLU A 84 41.32 11.66 33.13
CA GLU A 84 39.97 12.10 33.49
C GLU A 84 39.17 12.54 32.27
N SER A 85 39.79 13.32 31.37
CA SER A 85 39.17 13.78 30.13
C SER A 85 38.82 12.59 29.24
N ARG A 86 39.72 11.63 29.09
CA ARG A 86 39.48 10.38 28.37
C ARG A 86 38.32 9.59 28.96
N SER A 87 38.26 9.48 30.29
CA SER A 87 37.15 8.80 30.98
C SER A 87 35.80 9.49 30.71
N LYS A 88 35.76 10.83 30.73
CA LYS A 88 34.56 11.61 30.42
C LYS A 88 34.12 11.42 28.97
N LEU A 89 35.06 11.49 28.03
CA LEU A 89 34.80 11.27 26.61
C LEU A 89 34.25 9.88 26.34
N VAL A 90 34.88 8.83 26.88
CA VAL A 90 34.42 7.44 26.73
C VAL A 90 32.99 7.28 27.24
N LYS A 91 32.65 7.88 28.38
CA LYS A 91 31.28 7.84 28.91
C LYS A 91 30.29 8.48 27.93
N VAL A 92 30.56 9.71 27.47
CA VAL A 92 29.66 10.42 26.54
C VAL A 92 29.52 9.68 25.21
N SER A 93 30.62 9.18 24.64
CA SER A 93 30.59 8.40 23.39
C SER A 93 29.83 7.07 23.56
N THR A 94 29.92 6.43 24.73
CA THR A 94 29.15 5.22 25.04
C THR A 94 27.66 5.52 25.11
N ASP A 95 27.27 6.60 25.82
CA ASP A 95 25.88 7.04 25.92
C ASP A 95 25.27 7.39 24.55
N ILE A 96 26.06 8.01 23.66
CA ILE A 96 25.66 8.29 22.27
C ILE A 96 25.45 6.97 21.49
N ASN A 97 26.40 6.05 21.56
CA ASN A 97 26.32 4.77 20.85
C ASN A 97 25.16 3.91 21.34
N ASP A 98 24.92 3.85 22.65
CA ASP A 98 23.78 3.13 23.23
C ASP A 98 22.45 3.74 22.78
N PHE A 99 22.38 5.06 22.68
CA PHE A 99 21.21 5.75 22.14
C PHE A 99 20.97 5.40 20.66
N ILE A 100 22.02 5.42 19.82
CA ILE A 100 21.95 5.01 18.41
C ILE A 100 21.46 3.57 18.29
N LEU A 101 22.05 2.65 19.05
CA LEU A 101 21.67 1.23 19.05
C LEU A 101 20.20 1.04 19.45
N LYS A 102 19.73 1.79 20.45
CA LYS A 102 18.32 1.76 20.88
C LYS A 102 17.39 2.28 19.79
N GLN A 103 17.71 3.42 19.18
CA GLN A 103 16.90 4.03 18.12
C GLN A 103 16.80 3.09 16.90
N THR A 104 17.92 2.52 16.46
CA THR A 104 17.96 1.56 15.35
C THR A 104 17.10 0.32 15.65
N LYS A 105 17.18 -0.21 16.88
CA LYS A 105 16.33 -1.35 17.30
C LYS A 105 14.85 -0.99 17.33
N GLU A 106 14.50 0.21 17.80
CA GLU A 106 13.12 0.68 17.82
C GLU A 106 12.56 0.88 16.41
N GLN A 107 13.35 1.47 15.50
CA GLN A 107 12.99 1.61 14.09
C GLN A 107 12.78 0.24 13.41
N ALA A 108 13.72 -0.69 13.60
CA ALA A 108 13.60 -2.05 13.07
C ALA A 108 12.35 -2.76 13.60
N LYS A 109 12.07 -2.64 14.91
CA LYS A 109 10.86 -3.20 15.52
C LYS A 109 9.59 -2.55 14.98
N SER A 110 9.56 -1.23 14.85
CA SER A 110 8.41 -0.51 14.29
C SER A 110 8.12 -0.93 12.85
N ALA A 111 9.16 -1.10 12.03
CA ALA A 111 9.03 -1.57 10.66
C ALA A 111 8.52 -3.02 10.60
N TYR A 112 9.07 -3.90 11.45
CA TYR A 112 8.59 -5.27 11.62
C TYR A 112 7.11 -5.33 12.01
N ASP A 113 6.70 -4.53 13.00
CA ASP A 113 5.31 -4.47 13.48
C ASP A 113 4.37 -3.88 12.42
N ALA A 114 4.84 -2.92 11.62
CA ALA A 114 4.08 -2.38 10.49
C ALA A 114 3.81 -3.47 9.43
N ASN A 115 4.82 -4.23 9.03
CA ASN A 115 4.66 -5.35 8.10
C ASN A 115 3.70 -6.42 8.66
N ASN A 116 3.78 -6.74 9.95
CA ASN A 116 2.83 -7.67 10.58
C ASN A 116 1.38 -7.17 10.52
N LYS A 117 1.16 -5.87 10.73
CA LYS A 117 -0.19 -5.28 10.58
C LYS A 117 -0.70 -5.40 9.15
N VAL A 118 0.15 -5.15 8.16
CA VAL A 118 -0.20 -5.30 6.74
C VAL A 118 -0.55 -6.75 6.43
N LEU A 119 0.29 -7.72 6.82
CA LEU A 119 0.04 -9.15 6.60
C LEU A 119 -1.23 -9.66 7.31
N ALA A 120 -1.53 -9.14 8.51
CA ALA A 120 -2.78 -9.43 9.21
C ALA A 120 -3.99 -8.87 8.47
N ASN A 121 -3.89 -7.66 7.92
CA ASN A 121 -4.96 -7.05 7.13
C ASN A 121 -5.18 -7.80 5.81
N LEU A 122 -4.10 -8.18 5.10
CA LEU A 122 -4.19 -9.08 3.96
C LEU A 122 -4.90 -10.38 4.35
N SER A 123 -4.50 -11.03 5.45
CA SER A 123 -5.17 -12.25 5.91
C SER A 123 -6.68 -12.10 6.12
N LYS A 124 -7.15 -10.94 6.61
CA LYS A 124 -8.59 -10.64 6.76
C LYS A 124 -9.31 -10.50 5.41
N LEU A 125 -8.66 -9.95 4.39
CA LEU A 125 -9.26 -9.80 3.05
C LEU A 125 -9.66 -11.14 2.45
N LYS A 126 -9.04 -12.26 2.83
CA LYS A 126 -9.48 -13.61 2.40
C LYS A 126 -10.94 -13.87 2.77
N SER A 127 -11.33 -13.49 4.00
CA SER A 127 -12.71 -13.65 4.46
C SER A 127 -13.64 -12.68 3.71
N GLU A 128 -13.21 -11.44 3.50
CA GLU A 128 -13.99 -10.43 2.78
C GLU A 128 -14.28 -10.86 1.33
N ILE A 129 -13.29 -11.39 0.62
CA ILE A 129 -13.48 -11.90 -0.75
C ILE A 129 -14.54 -13.01 -0.78
N ASN A 130 -14.48 -13.98 0.13
CA ASN A 130 -15.47 -15.06 0.20
C ASN A 130 -16.89 -14.53 0.44
N GLN A 131 -17.04 -13.42 1.15
CA GLN A 131 -18.32 -12.81 1.48
C GLN A 131 -18.87 -11.85 0.42
N ALA A 132 -18.06 -11.47 -0.57
CA ALA A 132 -18.49 -10.55 -1.63
C ALA A 132 -19.68 -11.11 -2.42
N LYS A 133 -20.74 -10.31 -2.61
CA LYS A 133 -21.98 -10.77 -3.27
C LYS A 133 -22.16 -10.24 -4.71
N GLY A 134 -21.22 -9.45 -5.20
CA GLY A 134 -21.28 -8.88 -6.54
C GLY A 134 -20.00 -8.14 -6.92
N GLN A 135 -19.90 -7.78 -8.20
CA GLN A 135 -18.68 -7.26 -8.81
C GLN A 135 -18.14 -6.01 -8.09
N SER A 136 -18.99 -5.01 -7.80
CA SER A 136 -18.54 -3.76 -7.17
C SER A 136 -17.87 -3.98 -5.80
N GLN A 137 -18.43 -4.86 -4.97
CA GLN A 137 -17.84 -5.17 -3.65
C GLN A 137 -16.52 -5.91 -3.81
N PHE A 138 -16.46 -6.83 -4.78
CA PHE A 138 -15.26 -7.60 -5.07
C PHE A 138 -14.13 -6.69 -5.57
N ASP A 139 -14.42 -5.77 -6.50
CA ASP A 139 -13.45 -4.81 -7.04
C ASP A 139 -12.89 -3.87 -5.95
N GLU A 140 -13.74 -3.42 -5.02
CA GLU A 140 -13.29 -2.63 -3.86
C GLU A 140 -12.31 -3.41 -2.98
N ILE A 141 -12.56 -4.70 -2.77
CA ILE A 141 -11.67 -5.57 -1.98
C ILE A 141 -10.34 -5.77 -2.70
N LEU A 142 -10.33 -5.95 -4.03
CA LEU A 142 -9.10 -6.06 -4.82
C LEU A 142 -8.27 -4.76 -4.78
N LYS A 143 -8.93 -3.59 -4.79
CA LYS A 143 -8.24 -2.29 -4.60
C LYS A 143 -7.59 -2.18 -3.23
N LYS A 144 -8.28 -2.61 -2.16
CA LYS A 144 -7.71 -2.66 -0.80
C LYS A 144 -6.51 -3.60 -0.74
N MET A 145 -6.59 -4.76 -1.39
CA MET A 145 -5.48 -5.71 -1.47
C MET A 145 -4.24 -5.06 -2.10
N SER A 146 -4.39 -4.43 -3.27
CA SER A 146 -3.29 -3.72 -3.94
C SER A 146 -2.68 -2.65 -3.03
N THR A 147 -3.53 -1.84 -2.38
CA THR A 147 -3.07 -0.78 -1.47
C THR A 147 -2.26 -1.35 -0.30
N TYR A 148 -2.70 -2.47 0.28
CA TYR A 148 -1.96 -3.14 1.35
C TYR A 148 -0.66 -3.75 0.86
N GLU A 149 -0.62 -4.33 -0.34
CA GLU A 149 0.62 -4.84 -0.92
C GLU A 149 1.64 -3.74 -1.18
N ASP A 150 1.21 -2.56 -1.62
CA ASP A 150 2.08 -1.39 -1.83
C ASP A 150 2.66 -0.84 -0.51
N CYS A 151 1.94 -1.01 0.60
CA CYS A 151 2.40 -0.62 1.94
C CYS A 151 3.38 -1.62 2.57
N LEU A 152 3.54 -2.81 1.98
CA LEU A 152 4.42 -3.87 2.52
C LEU A 152 5.86 -3.63 2.06
N ASP A 153 6.78 -3.40 3.00
CA ASP A 153 8.20 -3.35 2.66
C ASP A 153 8.77 -4.77 2.57
N LYS A 154 8.88 -5.25 1.34
CA LYS A 154 9.36 -6.60 1.02
C LYS A 154 10.86 -6.78 1.26
N SER A 155 11.63 -5.69 1.34
CA SER A 155 13.09 -5.74 1.48
C SER A 155 13.55 -6.12 2.88
N ILE A 156 12.68 -5.93 3.88
CA ILE A 156 12.98 -6.14 5.31
C ILE A 156 12.20 -7.30 5.94
N LEU A 157 11.50 -8.11 5.13
CA LEU A 157 10.72 -9.23 5.66
C LEU A 157 11.65 -10.28 6.25
N ASP A 158 11.30 -10.77 7.44
CA ASP A 158 11.95 -11.94 8.00
C ASP A 158 11.46 -13.24 7.33
N GLN A 159 12.02 -14.37 7.73
CA GLN A 159 11.64 -15.68 7.18
C GLN A 159 10.16 -16.03 7.43
N GLN A 160 9.60 -15.65 8.59
CA GLN A 160 8.23 -15.97 8.95
C GLN A 160 7.25 -15.14 8.13
N GLN A 161 7.49 -13.83 8.04
CA GLN A 161 6.72 -12.87 7.25
C GLN A 161 6.79 -13.22 5.75
N THR A 162 7.96 -13.58 5.24
CA THR A 162 8.13 -14.03 3.86
C THR A 162 7.31 -15.29 3.57
N THR A 163 7.34 -16.27 4.47
CA THR A 163 6.55 -17.50 4.34
C THR A 163 5.06 -17.21 4.35
N LEU A 164 4.60 -16.35 5.27
CA LEU A 164 3.21 -15.94 5.35
C LEU A 164 2.78 -15.20 4.08
N TYR A 165 3.55 -14.23 3.61
CA TYR A 165 3.27 -13.46 2.40
C TYR A 165 3.15 -14.37 1.16
N ASN A 166 4.08 -15.29 0.98
CA ASN A 166 4.05 -16.23 -0.14
C ASN A 166 2.82 -17.15 -0.09
N SER A 167 2.45 -17.62 1.12
CA SER A 167 1.22 -18.40 1.31
C SER A 167 -0.02 -17.57 0.97
N LEU A 168 -0.10 -16.32 1.47
CA LEU A 168 -1.22 -15.42 1.19
C LEU A 168 -1.38 -15.17 -0.32
N THR A 169 -0.29 -14.86 -1.01
CA THR A 169 -0.27 -14.58 -2.46
C THR A 169 -0.80 -15.76 -3.28
N ARG A 170 -0.34 -16.98 -2.95
CA ARG A 170 -0.82 -18.20 -3.61
C ARG A 170 -2.31 -18.43 -3.37
N ASP A 171 -2.74 -18.29 -2.12
CA ASP A 171 -4.13 -18.53 -1.74
C ASP A 171 -5.07 -17.50 -2.38
N PHE A 172 -4.66 -16.24 -2.48
CA PHE A 172 -5.45 -15.19 -3.12
C PHE A 172 -5.69 -15.44 -4.60
N SER A 173 -4.70 -15.94 -5.33
CA SER A 173 -4.84 -16.24 -6.76
C SER A 173 -5.98 -17.24 -7.02
N ALA A 174 -6.04 -18.30 -6.20
CA ALA A 174 -7.11 -19.30 -6.27
C ALA A 174 -8.45 -18.72 -5.81
N LEU A 175 -8.45 -17.98 -4.70
CA LEU A 175 -9.65 -17.42 -4.08
C LEU A 175 -10.35 -16.40 -4.99
N VAL A 176 -9.57 -15.52 -5.64
CA VAL A 176 -10.05 -14.52 -6.60
C VAL A 176 -10.69 -15.20 -7.80
N SER A 177 -10.03 -16.20 -8.37
CA SER A 177 -10.54 -16.95 -9.53
C SER A 177 -11.86 -17.66 -9.23
N ASN A 178 -11.93 -18.34 -8.09
CA ASN A 178 -13.14 -19.01 -7.64
C ASN A 178 -14.28 -18.03 -7.41
N LYS A 179 -14.01 -16.91 -6.71
CA LYS A 179 -15.05 -15.93 -6.40
C LYS A 179 -15.58 -15.22 -7.65
N MET A 180 -14.71 -14.91 -8.60
CA MET A 180 -15.10 -14.32 -9.88
C MET A 180 -16.05 -15.24 -10.65
N SER A 181 -15.76 -16.56 -10.65
CA SER A 181 -16.62 -17.57 -11.27
C SER A 181 -18.00 -17.66 -10.58
N GLU A 182 -18.03 -17.66 -9.24
CA GLU A 182 -19.28 -17.65 -8.46
C GLU A 182 -20.16 -16.42 -8.77
N ILE A 183 -19.55 -15.23 -8.79
CA ILE A 183 -20.26 -13.97 -9.08
C ILE A 183 -20.83 -14.02 -10.50
N THR A 184 -20.02 -14.43 -11.48
CA THR A 184 -20.44 -14.55 -12.89
C THR A 184 -21.60 -15.52 -13.02
N HIS A 185 -21.51 -16.70 -12.41
CA HIS A 185 -22.57 -17.70 -12.44
C HIS A 185 -23.88 -17.19 -11.83
N HIS A 186 -23.80 -16.48 -10.71
CA HIS A 186 -24.98 -15.89 -10.08
C HIS A 186 -25.62 -14.79 -10.94
N ASP A 187 -24.81 -13.98 -11.61
CA ASP A 187 -25.30 -12.96 -12.55
C ASP A 187 -25.91 -13.58 -13.80
N ASP A 188 -25.36 -14.68 -14.31
CA ASP A 188 -25.95 -15.44 -15.41
C ASP A 188 -27.27 -16.10 -15.01
N ILE A 189 -27.41 -16.63 -13.78
CA ILE A 189 -28.70 -17.12 -13.28
C ILE A 189 -29.74 -16.00 -13.26
N LYS A 190 -29.40 -14.82 -12.75
CA LYS A 190 -30.31 -13.66 -12.73
C LYS A 190 -30.69 -13.23 -14.14
N TYR A 191 -29.73 -13.21 -15.05
CA TYR A 191 -29.94 -12.89 -16.45
C TYR A 191 -30.91 -13.87 -17.11
N ASN A 192 -30.71 -15.17 -16.91
CA ASN A 192 -31.58 -16.23 -17.46
C ASN A 192 -32.99 -16.20 -16.89
N LYS A 193 -33.17 -15.92 -15.59
CA LYS A 193 -34.51 -15.74 -15.00
C LYS A 193 -35.27 -14.59 -15.68
N LYS A 194 -34.62 -13.44 -15.83
CA LYS A 194 -35.19 -12.30 -16.56
C LYS A 194 -35.50 -12.62 -18.02
N ALA A 195 -34.63 -13.38 -18.68
CA ALA A 195 -34.82 -13.81 -20.06
C ALA A 195 -36.06 -14.70 -20.20
N VAL A 196 -36.22 -15.73 -19.35
CA VAL A 196 -37.39 -16.61 -19.36
C VAL A 196 -38.69 -15.84 -19.12
N ASP A 197 -38.73 -14.95 -18.13
CA ASP A 197 -39.91 -14.11 -17.87
C ASP A 197 -40.27 -13.24 -19.07
N SER A 198 -39.25 -12.69 -19.74
CA SER A 198 -39.41 -11.90 -20.95
C SER A 198 -39.92 -12.73 -22.14
N PHE A 199 -39.38 -13.93 -22.36
CA PHE A 199 -39.83 -14.84 -23.41
C PHE A 199 -41.28 -15.28 -23.19
N LYS A 200 -41.65 -15.55 -21.94
CA LYS A 200 -43.03 -15.85 -21.57
C LYS A 200 -43.95 -14.68 -21.89
N LYS A 201 -43.55 -13.44 -21.57
CA LYS A 201 -44.32 -12.24 -21.90
C LYS A 201 -44.48 -12.07 -23.42
N ALA A 202 -43.42 -12.31 -24.20
CA ALA A 202 -43.50 -12.30 -25.67
C ALA A 202 -44.53 -13.31 -26.18
N PHE A 203 -44.49 -14.53 -25.66
CA PHE A 203 -45.41 -15.60 -26.01
C PHE A 203 -46.86 -15.27 -25.68
N GLU A 204 -47.14 -14.81 -24.46
CA GLU A 204 -48.48 -14.46 -24.01
C GLU A 204 -49.07 -13.29 -24.80
N LEU A 205 -48.29 -12.23 -25.03
CA LEU A 205 -48.71 -11.08 -25.80
C LEU A 205 -49.01 -11.46 -27.25
N PHE A 206 -48.13 -12.23 -27.90
CA PHE A 206 -48.34 -12.69 -29.27
C PHE A 206 -49.61 -13.54 -29.37
N LYS A 207 -49.77 -14.52 -28.47
CA LYS A 207 -50.90 -15.45 -28.46
C LYS A 207 -52.24 -14.74 -28.21
N ALA A 208 -52.25 -13.69 -27.38
CA ALA A 208 -53.46 -12.92 -27.09
C ALA A 208 -53.95 -12.12 -28.31
N ASN A 209 -53.06 -11.68 -29.20
CA ASN A 209 -53.40 -10.81 -30.33
C ASN A 209 -52.64 -11.20 -31.61
N GLU A 210 -52.71 -12.47 -32.02
CA GLU A 210 -51.91 -12.99 -33.15
C GLU A 210 -52.08 -12.16 -34.43
N GLU A 211 -53.32 -11.78 -34.78
CA GLU A 211 -53.62 -11.04 -36.02
C GLU A 211 -52.96 -9.66 -36.08
N LYS A 212 -52.77 -9.00 -34.92
CA LYS A 212 -52.09 -7.71 -34.84
C LYS A 212 -50.64 -7.85 -35.29
N TYR A 213 -49.94 -8.85 -34.75
CA TYR A 213 -48.52 -9.06 -35.02
C TYR A 213 -48.26 -9.70 -36.38
N LYS A 214 -49.19 -10.50 -36.91
CA LYS A 214 -49.08 -11.05 -38.28
C LYS A 214 -49.21 -10.00 -39.37
N LYS A 215 -49.96 -8.92 -39.15
CA LYS A 215 -50.27 -7.90 -40.16
C LYS A 215 -49.39 -6.65 -40.09
N SER A 216 -48.62 -6.48 -39.01
CA SER A 216 -47.79 -5.30 -38.79
C SER A 216 -46.38 -5.69 -38.37
N ASP A 217 -45.44 -5.54 -39.31
CA ASP A 217 -44.00 -5.73 -39.06
C ASP A 217 -43.49 -4.86 -37.93
N THR A 218 -44.00 -3.63 -37.79
CA THR A 218 -43.58 -2.69 -36.73
C THR A 218 -43.98 -3.20 -35.35
N GLU A 219 -45.21 -3.69 -35.20
CA GLU A 219 -45.71 -4.24 -33.94
C GLU A 219 -45.01 -5.55 -33.60
N LEU A 220 -44.79 -6.41 -34.60
CA LEU A 220 -44.02 -7.64 -34.43
C LEU A 220 -42.59 -7.33 -34.00
N TYR A 221 -41.91 -6.39 -34.68
CA TYR A 221 -40.57 -5.96 -34.34
C TYR A 221 -40.50 -5.42 -32.92
N GLY A 222 -41.42 -4.54 -32.51
CA GLY A 222 -41.46 -4.00 -31.15
C GLY A 222 -41.57 -5.10 -30.10
N LEU A 223 -42.45 -6.08 -30.31
CA LEU A 223 -42.60 -7.22 -29.41
C LEU A 223 -41.33 -8.06 -29.31
N VAL A 224 -40.77 -8.47 -30.45
CA VAL A 224 -39.68 -9.46 -30.47
C VAL A 224 -38.35 -8.81 -30.13
N SER A 225 -38.13 -7.56 -30.53
CA SER A 225 -36.91 -6.83 -30.18
C SER A 225 -36.83 -6.55 -28.68
N GLU A 226 -37.95 -6.17 -28.04
CA GLU A 226 -37.96 -5.86 -26.61
C GLU A 226 -37.86 -7.12 -25.74
N TYR A 227 -38.60 -8.17 -26.10
CA TYR A 227 -38.86 -9.29 -25.22
C TYR A 227 -38.19 -10.62 -25.61
N LEU A 228 -37.76 -10.80 -26.86
CA LEU A 228 -37.22 -12.07 -27.37
C LEU A 228 -35.75 -11.93 -27.80
N PHE A 229 -35.47 -11.06 -28.77
CA PHE A 229 -34.15 -10.91 -29.39
C PHE A 229 -33.21 -9.97 -28.62
N ALA A 230 -33.69 -9.26 -27.60
CA ALA A 230 -32.86 -8.39 -26.76
C ALA A 230 -31.84 -9.14 -25.89
N PHE A 231 -31.91 -10.47 -25.78
CA PHE A 231 -30.99 -11.25 -24.96
C PHE A 231 -29.89 -11.89 -25.82
N ASP A 232 -28.63 -11.76 -25.41
CA ASP A 232 -27.50 -12.50 -25.97
C ASP A 232 -27.63 -14.00 -25.67
N ALA A 233 -27.70 -14.80 -26.74
CA ALA A 233 -27.83 -16.25 -26.69
C ALA A 233 -26.61 -16.94 -26.04
N ARG A 234 -25.42 -16.33 -26.08
CA ARG A 234 -24.18 -16.90 -25.49
C ARG A 234 -24.24 -17.01 -23.97
N ARG A 235 -25.10 -16.21 -23.33
CA ARG A 235 -25.30 -16.19 -21.88
C ARG A 235 -26.49 -17.01 -21.42
N LEU A 236 -27.27 -17.57 -22.36
CA LEU A 236 -28.45 -18.37 -22.02
C LEU A 236 -28.03 -19.79 -21.65
N THR A 237 -28.59 -20.32 -20.57
CA THR A 237 -28.42 -21.74 -20.25
C THR A 237 -29.20 -22.61 -21.23
N ASN A 238 -28.87 -23.88 -21.29
CA ASN A 238 -29.55 -24.83 -22.18
C ASN A 238 -31.06 -24.87 -21.92
N GLU A 239 -31.48 -24.85 -20.66
CA GLU A 239 -32.90 -24.86 -20.27
C GLU A 239 -33.62 -23.60 -20.75
N CYS A 240 -32.96 -22.44 -20.63
CA CYS A 240 -33.50 -21.18 -21.13
C CYS A 240 -33.60 -21.17 -22.66
N LEU A 241 -32.59 -21.72 -23.35
CA LEU A 241 -32.57 -21.87 -24.81
C LEU A 241 -33.69 -22.79 -25.31
N VAL A 242 -34.01 -23.87 -24.58
CA VAL A 242 -35.15 -24.74 -24.93
C VAL A 242 -36.46 -23.93 -24.95
N TYR A 243 -36.70 -23.12 -23.91
CA TYR A 243 -37.91 -22.31 -23.85
C TYR A 243 -37.91 -21.17 -24.88
N TYR A 244 -36.77 -20.50 -25.08
CA TYR A 244 -36.60 -19.52 -26.15
C TYR A 244 -36.98 -20.11 -27.52
N ASN A 245 -36.44 -21.30 -27.85
CA ASN A 245 -36.70 -21.96 -29.12
C ASN A 245 -38.17 -22.37 -29.28
N HIS A 246 -38.84 -22.76 -28.18
CA HIS A 246 -40.28 -23.01 -28.18
C HIS A 246 -41.07 -21.75 -28.55
N VAL A 247 -40.78 -20.61 -27.90
CA VAL A 247 -41.46 -19.34 -28.18
C VAL A 247 -41.16 -18.84 -29.59
N TYR A 248 -39.89 -18.86 -29.99
CA TYR A 248 -39.44 -18.49 -31.34
C TYR A 248 -40.19 -19.31 -32.40
N SER A 249 -40.19 -20.63 -32.28
CA SER A 249 -40.81 -21.52 -33.26
C SER A 249 -42.32 -21.34 -33.32
N TYR A 250 -42.97 -21.10 -32.18
CA TYR A 250 -44.40 -20.83 -32.14
C TYR A 250 -44.76 -19.58 -32.94
N ILE A 251 -44.05 -18.47 -32.70
CA ILE A 251 -44.27 -17.21 -33.42
C ILE A 251 -43.95 -17.41 -34.91
N PHE A 252 -42.78 -17.95 -35.23
CA PHE A 252 -42.30 -18.15 -36.60
C PHE A 252 -43.28 -18.98 -37.46
N ASN A 253 -43.84 -20.06 -36.90
CA ASN A 253 -44.78 -20.92 -37.62
C ASN A 253 -46.15 -20.29 -37.86
N LYS A 254 -46.49 -19.18 -37.19
CA LYS A 254 -47.75 -18.45 -37.35
C LYS A 254 -47.66 -17.32 -38.37
N LEU A 255 -46.45 -16.97 -38.81
CA LEU A 255 -46.21 -15.94 -39.82
C LEU A 255 -46.28 -16.53 -41.23
N ASP A 256 -46.55 -15.67 -42.22
CA ASP A 256 -46.40 -16.01 -43.63
C ASP A 256 -44.92 -16.00 -44.05
N ASP A 257 -44.62 -16.33 -45.30
CA ASP A 257 -43.22 -16.50 -45.72
C ASP A 257 -42.43 -15.18 -45.72
N ASN A 258 -43.09 -14.05 -46.02
CA ASN A 258 -42.49 -12.73 -45.90
C ASN A 258 -42.25 -12.35 -44.44
N GLY A 259 -43.23 -12.58 -43.55
CA GLY A 259 -43.12 -12.33 -42.13
C GLY A 259 -42.03 -13.18 -41.47
N LYS A 260 -41.86 -14.46 -41.89
CA LYS A 260 -40.76 -15.32 -41.46
C LYS A 260 -39.39 -14.73 -41.83
N PHE A 261 -39.24 -14.29 -43.08
CA PHE A 261 -38.00 -13.64 -43.53
C PHE A 261 -37.68 -12.39 -42.69
N ARG A 262 -38.67 -11.51 -42.49
CA ARG A 262 -38.53 -10.30 -41.66
C ARG A 262 -38.21 -10.63 -40.21
N PHE A 263 -38.90 -11.59 -39.62
CA PHE A 263 -38.68 -12.04 -38.25
C PHE A 263 -37.24 -12.55 -38.04
N THR A 264 -36.68 -13.27 -39.01
CA THR A 264 -35.26 -13.68 -38.97
C THR A 264 -34.33 -12.47 -39.06
N GLN A 265 -34.61 -11.47 -39.90
CA GLN A 265 -33.81 -10.23 -39.96
C GLN A 265 -33.79 -9.51 -38.60
N PHE A 266 -34.95 -9.40 -37.95
CA PHE A 266 -35.08 -8.76 -36.65
C PHE A 266 -34.15 -9.36 -35.58
N SER A 267 -33.84 -10.65 -35.66
CA SER A 267 -32.95 -11.32 -34.72
C SER A 267 -31.51 -10.80 -34.76
N PHE A 268 -31.04 -10.37 -35.94
CA PHE A 268 -29.72 -9.78 -36.16
C PHE A 268 -29.72 -8.27 -35.90
N ASP A 269 -30.80 -7.59 -36.25
CA ASP A 269 -30.91 -6.13 -36.15
C ASP A 269 -31.15 -5.64 -34.71
N THR A 270 -31.64 -6.51 -33.83
CA THR A 270 -31.95 -6.15 -32.44
C THR A 270 -30.68 -6.06 -31.57
N PRO A 271 -30.38 -4.89 -30.96
CA PRO A 271 -29.29 -4.75 -30.00
C PRO A 271 -29.50 -5.63 -28.76
N LYS A 272 -28.42 -6.22 -28.25
CA LYS A 272 -28.47 -7.07 -27.05
C LYS A 272 -28.29 -6.24 -25.78
N LYS A 273 -29.02 -6.61 -24.72
CA LYS A 273 -28.99 -6.01 -23.38
C LYS A 273 -27.91 -6.64 -22.50
#